data_AF-A0A7R9LM09-F1
#
_entry.id   AF-A0A7R9LM09-F1
#
_cell.length_a   1.000
_cell.length_b   1.000
_cell.length_c   1.000
_cell.angle_alpha   90.00
_cell.angle_beta   90.00
_cell.angle_gamma   90.00
#
_symmetry.space_group_name_H-M   'P 1'
#
loop_
_entity.id
_entity.type
_entity.pdbx_description
1 polymer ?
#
loop_
_entity_poly.entity_id
_entity_poly.type
_entity_poly.pdbx_seq_one_letter_code
_entity_poly.pdbx_strand_id
1 'polypeptide(L)'
;MGETLNTLSQPASRSSTSSQASSPDKKEISSSETSSTASTPTTTSAKKRRLDSWRIQEWQRALDTLSSWLERVEEALGIDTDDEEGSLLWESLAIEEQQVLLEDTEADVELRKTEFEQLISQGKQIVDDLTSIGEDSQTIEEVVHTILERWIEVNQVLDERQQRVNAFLEVNRIHSESDAMTRVLETHHKWLETAEEAINKAEELPKLLDQSKLRLKSMQSQKEKVQKITEDVLRLCVEIPSSSTDSAINDIKSFISFWDETNKKIINFNNRLTNDLPKTDFKPKSILSVKKETQSVQKEEPNEELPQQYAHLFKTIKQLMDCLNKTNTSIDSDFMDSINDTKTLETELKKFEELIKTVCSEESNLRNINKGVKEALDSKTLSSQLEKSLSKSMEELNFKWDSVNNKIKSRIELINKSLQTINLMEEEIISLDKWMDEVDVFLNEDIAIGDLETLEQQLEQCNKLQKDIKMTIQSSIDNINKNA
;
A
#
# COMPACT_ATOMS: atom_id res chain seq x y z
N MET A 1 54.77 -6.45 -16.88
CA MET A 1 53.56 -6.03 -17.63
C MET A 1 52.65 -5.43 -16.58
N GLY A 2 52.75 -4.14 -16.23
CA GLY A 2 52.60 -2.95 -17.08
C GLY A 2 51.11 -2.61 -17.12
N GLU A 3 50.58 -1.45 -16.75
CA GLU A 3 51.09 -0.15 -16.30
C GLU A 3 49.97 0.47 -15.45
N THR A 4 50.27 1.07 -14.30
CA THR A 4 49.35 1.98 -13.60
C THR A 4 49.82 3.41 -13.82
N LEU A 5 49.02 4.16 -14.56
CA LEU A 5 49.22 5.57 -14.88
C LEU A 5 49.16 6.43 -13.63
N ASN A 6 50.18 7.26 -13.53
CA ASN A 6 50.44 8.23 -12.49
C ASN A 6 50.47 9.59 -13.20
N THR A 7 49.52 10.49 -12.95
CA THR A 7 49.72 11.92 -13.26
C THR A 7 48.94 12.80 -12.30
N LEU A 8 49.73 13.53 -11.52
CA LEU A 8 49.40 14.70 -10.74
C LEU A 8 48.69 15.78 -11.58
N SER A 9 47.82 16.56 -10.93
CA SER A 9 47.85 18.02 -11.04
C SER A 9 47.25 18.68 -9.81
N GLN A 10 48.10 19.42 -9.10
CA GLN A 10 47.78 20.36 -8.05
C GLN A 10 47.37 21.73 -8.65
N PRO A 11 46.80 22.64 -7.83
CA PRO A 11 46.03 23.78 -8.30
C PRO A 11 46.90 24.97 -8.69
N ALA A 12 46.45 25.74 -9.69
CA ALA A 12 47.07 27.00 -10.06
C ALA A 12 46.38 28.17 -9.35
N SER A 13 47.05 28.71 -8.33
CA SER A 13 46.79 30.05 -7.81
C SER A 13 47.25 31.10 -8.82
N ARG A 14 46.39 32.06 -9.17
CA ARG A 14 46.82 33.38 -9.66
C ARG A 14 46.02 34.48 -8.99
N SER A 15 46.77 35.32 -8.30
CA SER A 15 46.37 36.56 -7.64
C SER A 15 46.31 37.74 -8.62
N SER A 16 45.45 38.69 -8.27
CA SER A 16 45.55 40.14 -8.52
C SER A 16 45.09 40.67 -9.87
N THR A 17 43.98 41.42 -9.87
CA THR A 17 44.10 42.89 -10.04
C THR A 17 42.82 43.64 -9.63
N SER A 18 43.06 44.63 -8.80
CA SER A 18 42.22 45.77 -8.41
C SER A 18 41.60 46.49 -9.59
N SER A 19 40.32 46.87 -9.48
CA SER A 19 39.79 48.11 -10.04
C SER A 19 38.59 48.57 -9.23
N GLN A 20 38.85 49.56 -8.38
CA GLN A 20 37.85 50.47 -7.82
C GLN A 20 37.10 51.15 -8.98
N ALA A 21 35.78 51.00 -9.00
CA ALA A 21 34.90 51.84 -9.81
C ALA A 21 34.31 52.93 -8.93
N SER A 22 34.65 54.16 -9.28
CA SER A 22 34.30 55.42 -8.66
C SER A 22 32.79 55.71 -8.67
N SER A 23 32.32 56.35 -7.60
CA SER A 23 31.10 57.15 -7.58
C SER A 23 31.06 58.16 -8.73
N PRO A 24 29.87 58.48 -9.26
CA PRO A 24 29.63 59.78 -9.87
C PRO A 24 28.87 60.70 -8.91
N ASP A 25 29.45 61.89 -8.82
CA ASP A 25 28.97 63.09 -8.17
C ASP A 25 27.53 63.49 -8.55
N LYS A 26 26.88 64.07 -7.53
CA LYS A 26 25.76 65.00 -7.66
C LYS A 26 26.14 66.15 -8.60
N LYS A 27 25.29 66.40 -9.60
CA LYS A 27 25.17 67.72 -10.24
C LYS A 27 23.71 68.15 -10.27
N GLU A 28 23.36 69.06 -9.37
CA GLU A 28 22.31 70.04 -9.58
C GLU A 28 22.77 71.03 -10.66
N ILE A 29 21.99 71.22 -11.74
CA ILE A 29 21.86 72.50 -12.42
C ILE A 29 20.40 72.68 -12.89
N SER A 30 19.70 73.55 -12.18
CA SER A 30 18.83 74.65 -12.64
C SER A 30 18.02 74.50 -13.93
N SER A 31 16.71 74.41 -13.73
CA SER A 31 15.63 75.27 -14.30
C SER A 31 15.91 76.05 -15.60
N SER A 32 15.13 75.70 -16.62
CA SER A 32 14.63 76.62 -17.65
C SER A 32 13.11 76.39 -17.82
N GLU A 33 12.32 77.37 -17.37
CA GLU A 33 10.89 77.49 -17.71
C GLU A 33 10.74 77.81 -19.21
N THR A 34 9.73 77.24 -19.87
CA THR A 34 8.67 78.01 -20.55
C THR A 34 7.63 77.12 -21.22
N SER A 35 6.37 77.60 -21.18
CA SER A 35 5.21 77.24 -22.02
C SER A 35 4.28 76.14 -21.52
N SER A 36 3.42 76.55 -20.58
CA SER A 36 1.96 76.51 -20.66
C SER A 36 1.31 75.51 -21.62
N THR A 37 0.88 74.37 -21.09
CA THR A 37 -0.45 73.82 -21.34
C THR A 37 -1.04 73.38 -20.01
N ALA A 38 -2.19 73.96 -19.69
CA ALA A 38 -2.94 73.64 -18.49
C ALA A 38 -3.45 72.19 -18.59
N SER A 39 -2.85 71.29 -17.83
CA SER A 39 -3.43 69.99 -17.48
C SER A 39 -3.48 69.93 -15.96
N THR A 40 -4.70 69.99 -15.44
CA THR A 40 -5.03 69.72 -14.04
C THR A 40 -4.28 68.49 -13.54
N PRO A 41 -3.57 68.55 -12.39
CA PRO A 41 -2.95 67.36 -11.84
C PRO A 41 -4.08 66.44 -11.37
N THR A 42 -4.18 65.27 -11.99
CA THR A 42 -5.06 64.19 -11.54
C THR A 42 -4.56 63.70 -10.18
N THR A 43 -5.05 64.33 -9.11
CA THR A 43 -4.78 63.94 -7.72
C THR A 43 -5.08 62.45 -7.46
N THR A 44 -5.91 61.83 -8.30
CA THR A 44 -6.22 60.39 -8.33
C THR A 44 -5.10 59.53 -8.90
N SER A 45 -4.40 59.94 -9.97
CA SER A 45 -3.29 59.17 -10.57
C SER A 45 -2.09 59.09 -9.64
N ALA A 46 -1.74 60.20 -8.98
CA ALA A 46 -0.63 60.23 -8.03
C ALA A 46 -0.93 59.47 -6.74
N LYS A 47 -2.19 59.49 -6.27
CA LYS A 47 -2.64 58.67 -5.12
C LYS A 47 -2.70 57.19 -5.48
N LYS A 48 -3.15 56.84 -6.69
CA LYS A 48 -3.17 55.47 -7.21
C LYS A 48 -1.75 54.89 -7.28
N ARG A 49 -0.81 55.56 -7.96
CA ARG A 49 0.61 55.15 -7.99
C ARG A 49 1.26 55.01 -6.61
N ARG A 50 0.87 55.85 -5.64
CA ARG A 50 1.35 55.74 -4.26
C ARG A 50 0.75 54.53 -3.51
N LEU A 51 -0.52 54.23 -3.76
CA LEU A 51 -1.19 53.04 -3.21
C LEU A 51 -0.61 51.76 -3.82
N ASP A 52 -0.33 51.77 -5.12
CA ASP A 52 0.32 50.65 -5.83
C ASP A 52 1.72 50.40 -5.26
N SER A 53 2.50 51.47 -5.05
CA SER A 53 3.81 51.40 -4.39
C SER A 53 3.74 50.87 -2.95
N TRP A 54 2.69 51.21 -2.19
CA TRP A 54 2.52 50.69 -0.84
C TRP A 54 2.07 49.22 -0.83
N ARG A 55 1.15 48.83 -1.72
CA ARG A 55 0.67 47.45 -1.88
C ARG A 55 1.82 46.52 -2.25
N ILE A 56 2.68 46.94 -3.17
CA ILE A 56 3.88 46.18 -3.57
C ILE A 56 4.85 46.04 -2.38
N GLN A 57 5.06 47.10 -1.59
CA GLN A 57 5.93 47.03 -0.41
C GLN A 57 5.41 46.09 0.68
N GLU A 58 4.09 46.09 0.90
CA GLU A 58 3.49 45.20 1.89
C GLU A 58 3.55 43.74 1.43
N TRP A 59 3.28 43.49 0.15
CA TRP A 59 3.46 42.19 -0.46
C TRP A 59 4.92 41.71 -0.37
N GLN A 60 5.89 42.58 -0.63
CA GLN A 60 7.31 42.25 -0.51
C GLN A 60 7.68 41.86 0.93
N ARG A 61 7.16 42.54 1.97
CA ARG A 61 7.41 42.14 3.36
C ARG A 61 6.84 40.77 3.69
N ALA A 62 5.64 40.47 3.20
CA ALA A 62 5.02 39.17 3.38
C ALA A 62 5.82 38.07 2.65
N LEU A 63 6.29 38.36 1.44
CA LEU A 63 7.17 37.49 0.67
C LEU A 63 8.48 37.21 1.40
N ASP A 64 9.16 38.24 1.91
CA ASP A 64 10.42 38.09 2.64
C ASP A 64 10.22 37.21 3.89
N THR A 65 9.10 37.43 4.61
CA THR A 65 8.74 36.66 5.80
C THR A 65 8.52 35.18 5.47
N LEU A 66 7.77 34.89 4.41
CA LEU A 66 7.50 33.51 3.98
C LEU A 66 8.76 32.86 3.41
N SER A 67 9.56 33.59 2.64
CA SER A 67 10.80 33.09 2.04
C SER A 67 11.83 32.68 3.10
N SER A 68 12.00 33.49 4.15
CA SER A 68 12.86 33.13 5.30
C SER A 68 12.29 32.02 6.17
N TRP A 69 10.98 31.75 6.10
CA TRP A 69 10.42 30.56 6.73
C TRP A 69 10.65 29.31 5.87
N LEU A 70 10.39 29.39 4.56
CA LEU A 70 10.66 28.29 3.62
C LEU A 70 12.13 27.88 3.66
N GLU A 71 13.08 28.82 3.70
CA GLU A 71 14.51 28.53 3.79
C GLU A 71 14.86 27.68 5.02
N ARG A 72 14.25 27.97 6.17
CA ARG A 72 14.45 27.18 7.39
C ARG A 72 13.80 25.80 7.32
N VAL A 73 12.66 25.68 6.65
CA VAL A 73 11.97 24.40 6.46
C VAL A 73 12.73 23.54 5.46
N GLU A 74 13.18 24.12 4.35
CA GLU A 74 14.03 23.49 3.36
C GLU A 74 15.32 22.99 4.00
N GLU A 75 16.00 23.80 4.82
CA GLU A 75 17.19 23.38 5.57
C GLU A 75 16.90 22.22 6.55
N ALA A 76 15.80 22.32 7.32
CA ALA A 76 15.42 21.28 8.29
C ALA A 76 15.04 19.96 7.63
N LEU A 77 14.39 20.03 6.47
CA LEU A 77 14.08 18.88 5.66
C LEU A 77 15.34 18.39 4.93
N GLY A 78 16.32 19.24 4.63
CA GLY A 78 17.45 18.89 3.76
C GLY A 78 17.03 18.89 2.28
N ILE A 79 16.31 19.93 1.88
CA ILE A 79 15.97 20.28 0.50
C ILE A 79 17.04 21.26 0.02
N ASP A 80 17.65 20.93 -1.13
CA ASP A 80 18.52 21.83 -1.90
C ASP A 80 19.65 22.52 -1.12
N THR A 81 20.28 21.82 -0.16
CA THR A 81 21.50 22.30 0.46
C THR A 81 22.67 22.01 -0.48
N ASP A 82 23.19 23.04 -1.15
CA ASP A 82 24.44 22.98 -1.95
C ASP A 82 25.64 22.39 -1.16
N ASP A 83 25.54 22.42 0.17
CA ASP A 83 26.47 21.79 1.09
C ASP A 83 25.97 20.38 1.47
N GLU A 84 26.76 19.34 1.19
CA GLU A 84 26.49 17.92 1.57
C GLU A 84 26.10 17.77 3.05
N GLU A 85 26.54 18.70 3.91
CA GLU A 85 26.33 18.72 5.36
C GLU A 85 24.86 18.88 5.78
N GLY A 86 24.03 19.56 4.98
CA GLY A 86 22.60 19.77 5.28
C GLY A 86 21.72 18.55 4.97
N SER A 87 21.93 17.92 3.82
CA SER A 87 21.31 16.63 3.47
C SER A 87 21.68 15.52 4.47
N LEU A 88 22.93 15.54 4.95
CA LEU A 88 23.42 14.62 5.99
C LEU A 88 22.73 14.83 7.34
N LEU A 89 22.22 16.03 7.65
CA LEU A 89 21.53 16.29 8.93
C LEU A 89 20.26 15.45 9.03
N TRP A 90 19.39 15.50 8.02
CA TRP A 90 18.16 14.71 7.96
C TRP A 90 18.45 13.21 8.08
N GLU A 91 19.43 12.72 7.32
CA GLU A 91 19.81 11.30 7.32
C GLU A 91 20.43 10.85 8.66
N SER A 92 20.99 11.77 9.44
CA SER A 92 21.60 11.48 10.74
C SER A 92 20.61 11.36 11.91
N LEU A 93 19.40 11.90 11.75
CA LEU A 93 18.38 11.89 12.80
C LEU A 93 17.87 10.48 13.08
N ALA A 94 17.59 10.18 14.35
CA ALA A 94 16.87 8.96 14.70
C ALA A 94 15.44 9.00 14.13
N ILE A 95 14.83 7.84 13.91
CA ILE A 95 13.49 7.79 13.29
C ILE A 95 12.43 8.53 14.13
N GLU A 96 12.53 8.48 15.45
CA GLU A 96 11.63 9.21 16.34
C GLU A 96 11.84 10.73 16.25
N GLU A 97 13.07 11.17 16.01
CA GLU A 97 13.38 12.59 15.80
C GLU A 97 12.89 13.07 14.43
N GLN A 98 13.06 12.24 13.39
CA GLN A 98 12.49 12.49 12.06
C GLN A 98 10.96 12.60 12.13
N GLN A 99 10.29 11.71 12.86
CA GLN A 99 8.84 11.76 13.02
C GLN A 99 8.38 13.06 13.69
N VAL A 100 8.98 13.43 14.82
CA VAL A 100 8.61 14.66 15.54
C VAL A 100 8.85 15.90 14.67
N LEU A 101 9.98 15.96 13.96
CA LEU A 101 10.29 17.08 13.09
C LEU A 101 9.28 17.22 11.94
N LEU A 102 8.87 16.11 11.33
CA LEU A 102 7.86 16.13 10.27
C LEU A 102 6.48 16.55 10.81
N GLU A 103 6.05 16.02 11.96
CA GLU A 103 4.78 16.39 12.59
C GLU A 103 4.73 17.88 12.94
N ASP A 104 5.82 18.42 13.51
CA ASP A 104 5.95 19.84 13.83
C ASP A 104 5.95 20.69 12.53
N THR A 105 6.66 20.24 11.49
CA THR A 105 6.73 20.95 10.20
C THR A 105 5.39 20.95 9.47
N GLU A 106 4.65 19.83 9.48
CA GLU A 106 3.32 19.72 8.89
C GLU A 106 2.32 20.67 9.56
N ALA A 107 2.35 20.72 10.90
CA ALA A 107 1.54 21.67 11.66
C ALA A 107 1.90 23.13 11.29
N ASP A 108 3.19 23.42 11.16
CA ASP A 108 3.70 24.74 10.77
C ASP A 108 3.34 25.15 9.33
N VAL A 109 3.32 24.19 8.40
CA VAL A 109 2.89 24.39 7.01
C VAL A 109 1.38 24.69 6.97
N GLU A 110 0.56 23.91 7.68
CA GLU A 110 -0.89 24.11 7.70
C GLU A 110 -1.28 25.46 8.33
N LEU A 111 -0.54 25.91 9.35
CA LEU A 111 -0.74 27.25 9.95
C LEU A 111 -0.45 28.40 8.97
N ARG A 112 0.51 28.22 8.04
CA ARG A 112 0.93 29.27 7.09
C ARG A 112 0.26 29.19 5.73
N LYS A 113 -0.50 28.14 5.48
CA LYS A 113 -1.20 27.89 4.21
C LYS A 113 -2.05 29.08 3.76
N THR A 114 -2.84 29.66 4.66
CA THR A 114 -3.66 30.83 4.32
C THR A 114 -2.84 32.07 4.03
N GLU A 115 -1.70 32.25 4.71
CA GLU A 115 -0.78 33.37 4.47
C GLU A 115 -0.12 33.24 3.09
N PHE A 116 0.29 32.03 2.73
CA PHE A 116 0.79 31.72 1.39
C PHE A 116 -0.26 31.94 0.30
N GLU A 117 -1.47 31.39 0.45
CA GLU A 117 -2.57 31.58 -0.52
C GLU A 117 -2.87 33.07 -0.74
N GLN A 118 -2.87 33.85 0.35
CA GLN A 118 -3.04 35.29 0.29
C GLN A 118 -1.88 35.98 -0.41
N LEU A 119 -0.63 35.60 -0.13
CA LEU A 119 0.57 36.14 -0.78
C LEU A 119 0.53 35.90 -2.30
N ILE A 120 0.17 34.69 -2.73
CA ILE A 120 0.03 34.33 -4.14
C ILE A 120 -1.10 35.12 -4.80
N SER A 121 -2.26 35.21 -4.15
CA SER A 121 -3.39 35.97 -4.69
C SER A 121 -3.05 37.45 -4.84
N GLN A 122 -2.34 38.04 -3.88
CA GLN A 122 -1.89 39.43 -3.95
C GLN A 122 -0.84 39.64 -5.05
N GLY A 123 0.12 38.72 -5.18
CA GLY A 123 1.15 38.78 -6.24
C GLY A 123 0.53 38.73 -7.63
N LYS A 124 -0.41 37.80 -7.87
CA LYS A 124 -1.17 37.71 -9.13
C LYS A 124 -1.99 38.96 -9.40
N GLN A 125 -2.66 39.51 -8.39
CA GLN A 125 -3.40 40.77 -8.55
C GLN A 125 -2.47 41.93 -8.95
N ILE A 126 -1.27 42.00 -8.38
CA ILE A 126 -0.29 43.03 -8.75
C ILE A 126 0.18 42.84 -10.19
N VAL A 127 0.43 41.61 -10.63
CA VAL A 127 0.76 41.29 -12.03
C VAL A 127 -0.37 41.72 -12.96
N ASP A 128 -1.61 41.34 -12.68
CA ASP A 128 -2.79 41.73 -13.47
C ASP A 128 -2.95 43.26 -13.55
N ASP A 129 -2.77 43.95 -12.42
CA ASP A 129 -2.85 45.42 -12.33
C ASP A 129 -1.78 46.09 -13.20
N LEU A 130 -0.52 45.62 -13.18
CA LEU A 130 0.58 46.16 -14.00
C LEU A 130 0.37 45.91 -15.49
N THR A 131 -0.01 44.69 -15.86
CA THR A 131 -0.31 44.30 -17.24
C THR A 131 -1.45 45.13 -17.82
N SER A 132 -2.50 45.40 -17.02
CA SER A 132 -3.64 46.23 -17.45
C SER A 132 -3.29 47.68 -17.78
N ILE A 133 -2.17 48.19 -17.24
CA ILE A 133 -1.67 49.55 -17.45
C ILE A 133 -0.54 49.57 -18.51
N GLY A 134 -0.10 48.41 -18.99
CA GLY A 134 1.01 48.26 -19.93
C GLY A 134 2.39 48.48 -19.30
N GLU A 135 2.49 48.31 -17.98
CA GLU A 135 3.77 48.31 -17.25
C GLU A 135 4.36 46.89 -17.23
N ASP A 136 5.69 46.79 -17.06
CA ASP A 136 6.39 45.51 -16.98
C ASP A 136 6.06 44.78 -15.68
N SER A 137 5.52 43.56 -15.79
CA SER A 137 5.13 42.69 -14.67
C SER A 137 6.05 41.48 -14.50
N GLN A 138 7.02 41.28 -15.39
CA GLN A 138 7.77 40.02 -15.51
C GLN A 138 8.51 39.66 -14.22
N THR A 139 9.14 40.63 -13.55
CA THR A 139 9.86 40.38 -12.30
C THR A 139 8.96 39.85 -11.18
N ILE A 140 7.74 40.39 -11.05
CA ILE A 140 6.81 39.94 -10.01
C ILE A 140 6.24 38.57 -10.36
N GLU A 141 5.99 38.33 -11.64
CA GLU A 141 5.54 37.04 -12.15
C GLU A 141 6.58 35.94 -11.87
N GLU A 142 7.87 36.19 -12.16
CA GLU A 142 8.98 35.28 -11.83
C GLU A 142 9.05 35.01 -10.32
N VAL A 143 8.96 36.03 -9.48
CA VAL A 143 9.00 35.87 -8.01
C VAL A 143 7.81 35.07 -7.48
N VAL A 144 6.59 35.32 -7.98
CA VAL A 144 5.39 34.56 -7.64
C VAL A 144 5.54 33.10 -8.08
N HIS A 145 6.15 32.87 -9.24
CA HIS A 145 6.40 31.52 -9.74
C HIS A 145 7.41 30.77 -8.85
N THR A 146 8.54 31.39 -8.51
CA THR A 146 9.57 30.78 -7.66
C THR A 146 9.03 30.40 -6.27
N ILE A 147 8.26 31.28 -5.63
CA ILE A 147 7.71 30.98 -4.29
C ILE A 147 6.63 29.89 -4.36
N LEU A 148 5.89 29.79 -5.46
CA LEU A 148 4.95 28.69 -5.72
C LEU A 148 5.70 27.35 -5.84
N GLU A 149 6.79 27.32 -6.60
CA GLU A 149 7.60 26.10 -6.79
C GLU A 149 8.19 25.62 -5.47
N ARG A 150 8.83 26.50 -4.70
CA ARG A 150 9.38 26.17 -3.38
C ARG A 150 8.33 25.61 -2.42
N TRP A 151 7.15 26.23 -2.39
CA TRP A 151 6.05 25.73 -1.56
C TRP A 151 5.61 24.31 -1.99
N ILE A 152 5.49 24.06 -3.29
CA ILE A 152 5.14 22.74 -3.82
C ILE A 152 6.20 21.72 -3.45
N GLU A 153 7.48 22.04 -3.63
CA GLU A 153 8.60 21.16 -3.31
C GLU A 153 8.62 20.80 -1.82
N VAL A 154 8.50 21.78 -0.92
CA VAL A 154 8.41 21.53 0.52
C VAL A 154 7.27 20.57 0.86
N ASN A 155 6.07 20.78 0.30
CA ASN A 155 4.93 19.91 0.58
C ASN A 155 5.11 18.49 0.02
N GLN A 156 5.66 18.37 -1.19
CA GLN A 156 5.94 17.08 -1.80
C GLN A 156 6.96 16.30 -0.97
N VAL A 157 8.06 16.94 -0.63
CA VAL A 157 9.15 16.32 0.13
C VAL A 157 8.70 15.96 1.55
N LEU A 158 7.87 16.79 2.18
CA LEU A 158 7.28 16.50 3.48
C LEU A 158 6.41 15.23 3.43
N ASP A 159 5.54 15.11 2.42
CA ASP A 159 4.71 13.91 2.21
C ASP A 159 5.55 12.66 1.94
N GLU A 160 6.53 12.74 1.04
CA GLU A 160 7.43 11.63 0.73
C GLU A 160 8.21 11.14 1.96
N ARG A 161 8.74 12.07 2.77
CA ARG A 161 9.46 11.75 4.01
C ARG A 161 8.53 11.18 5.07
N GLN A 162 7.32 11.73 5.22
CA GLN A 162 6.32 11.21 6.16
C GLN A 162 5.89 9.78 5.82
N GLN A 163 5.63 9.49 4.56
CA GLN A 163 5.31 8.14 4.10
C GLN A 163 6.45 7.16 4.42
N ARG A 164 7.70 7.56 4.16
CA ARG A 164 8.89 6.75 4.46
C ARG A 164 9.06 6.47 5.95
N VAL A 165 8.94 7.51 6.78
CA VAL A 165 9.08 7.39 8.25
C VAL A 165 7.97 6.49 8.82
N ASN A 166 6.73 6.70 8.40
CA ASN A 166 5.58 5.89 8.82
C ASN A 166 5.77 4.41 8.46
N ALA A 167 6.23 4.11 7.24
CA ALA A 167 6.50 2.75 6.82
C ALA A 167 7.61 2.10 7.67
N PHE A 168 8.69 2.82 7.97
CA PHE A 168 9.77 2.30 8.80
C PHE A 168 9.30 2.01 10.24
N LEU A 169 8.51 2.91 10.84
CA LEU A 169 7.91 2.70 12.16
C LEU A 169 7.00 1.46 12.18
N GLU A 170 6.21 1.26 11.13
CA GLU A 170 5.34 0.09 11.01
C GLU A 170 6.16 -1.20 10.83
N VAL A 171 7.22 -1.19 10.01
CA VAL A 171 8.17 -2.32 9.89
C VAL A 171 8.75 -2.67 11.25
N ASN A 172 9.23 -1.70 12.03
CA ASN A 172 9.78 -1.93 13.37
C ASN A 172 8.74 -2.51 14.34
N ARG A 173 7.50 -1.99 14.29
CA ARG A 173 6.39 -2.50 15.11
C ARG A 173 6.10 -3.97 14.78
N ILE A 174 5.99 -4.30 13.50
CA ILE A 174 5.72 -5.67 13.02
C ILE A 174 6.90 -6.59 13.34
N HIS A 175 8.13 -6.13 13.14
CA HIS A 175 9.34 -6.88 13.47
C HIS A 175 9.39 -7.23 14.95
N SER A 176 9.13 -6.26 15.85
CA SER A 176 9.06 -6.53 17.28
C SER A 176 7.94 -7.52 17.65
N GLU A 177 6.79 -7.48 16.98
CA GLU A 177 5.71 -8.44 17.19
C GLU A 177 6.11 -9.84 16.71
N SER A 178 6.72 -9.93 15.53
CA SER A 178 7.31 -11.13 14.94
C SER A 178 8.36 -11.76 15.85
N ASP A 179 9.26 -10.98 16.44
CA ASP A 179 10.29 -11.44 17.38
C ASP A 179 9.69 -11.99 18.68
N ALA A 180 8.65 -11.36 19.20
CA ALA A 180 7.92 -11.86 20.36
C ALA A 180 7.24 -13.21 20.06
N MET A 181 6.64 -13.35 18.87
CA MET A 181 5.99 -14.59 18.44
C MET A 181 6.99 -15.70 18.11
N THR A 182 8.15 -15.35 17.52
CA THR A 182 9.25 -16.28 17.24
C THR A 182 9.73 -16.97 18.51
N ARG A 183 9.89 -16.22 19.61
CA ARG A 183 10.24 -16.79 20.92
C ARG A 183 9.22 -17.83 21.41
N VAL A 184 7.93 -17.58 21.23
CA VAL A 184 6.88 -18.55 21.59
C VAL A 184 6.95 -19.77 20.68
N LEU A 185 7.12 -19.55 19.38
CA LEU A 185 7.17 -20.58 18.36
C LEU A 185 8.38 -21.52 18.56
N GLU A 186 9.54 -20.98 18.94
CA GLU A 186 10.72 -21.78 19.32
C GLU A 186 10.42 -22.75 20.46
N THR A 187 9.62 -22.36 21.45
CA THR A 187 9.24 -23.29 22.53
C THR A 187 8.41 -24.46 22.02
N HIS A 188 7.60 -24.23 20.99
CA HIS A 188 6.77 -25.26 20.37
C HIS A 188 7.62 -26.15 19.47
N HIS A 189 8.56 -25.56 18.73
CA HIS A 189 9.51 -26.26 17.89
C HIS A 189 10.43 -27.19 18.70
N LYS A 190 11.09 -26.67 19.75
CA LYS A 190 11.96 -27.46 20.65
C LYS A 190 11.19 -28.61 21.33
N TRP A 191 9.94 -28.36 21.72
CA TRP A 191 9.06 -29.41 22.25
C TRP A 191 8.78 -30.49 21.20
N LEU A 192 8.51 -30.11 19.96
CA LEU A 192 8.23 -31.05 18.88
C LEU A 192 9.44 -31.97 18.61
N GLU A 193 10.66 -31.42 18.56
CA GLU A 193 11.89 -32.23 18.40
C GLU A 193 12.00 -33.30 19.50
N THR A 194 11.79 -32.90 20.76
CA THR A 194 11.82 -33.83 21.90
C THR A 194 10.66 -34.84 21.85
N ALA A 195 9.48 -34.41 21.40
CA ALA A 195 8.29 -35.24 21.32
C ALA A 195 8.39 -36.31 20.22
N GLU A 196 9.06 -35.98 19.10
CA GLU A 196 9.34 -36.91 18.01
C GLU A 196 10.28 -38.04 18.45
N GLU A 197 11.26 -37.76 19.31
CA GLU A 197 12.12 -38.80 19.90
C GLU A 197 11.35 -39.69 20.90
N ALA A 198 10.43 -39.09 21.65
CA ALA A 198 9.64 -39.77 22.68
C ALA A 198 8.48 -40.62 22.14
N ILE A 199 8.09 -40.45 20.89
CA ILE A 199 6.88 -41.07 20.29
C ILE A 199 6.89 -42.61 20.34
N ASN A 200 8.08 -43.23 20.39
CA ASN A 200 8.23 -44.69 20.45
C ASN A 200 7.95 -45.28 21.83
N LYS A 201 7.76 -44.45 22.87
CA LYS A 201 7.51 -44.89 24.25
C LYS A 201 6.02 -44.85 24.55
N ALA A 202 5.41 -46.03 24.67
CA ALA A 202 3.96 -46.16 24.82
C ALA A 202 3.39 -45.45 26.08
N GLU A 203 4.16 -45.37 27.16
CA GLU A 203 3.76 -44.70 28.42
C GLU A 203 3.65 -43.18 28.28
N GLU A 204 4.35 -42.58 27.30
CA GLU A 204 4.39 -41.13 27.09
C GLU A 204 3.31 -40.65 26.09
N LEU A 205 2.71 -41.56 25.32
CA LEU A 205 1.74 -41.25 24.24
C LEU A 205 0.52 -40.41 24.70
N PRO A 206 -0.18 -40.73 25.79
CA PRO A 206 -1.34 -39.93 26.22
C PRO A 206 -0.93 -38.50 26.59
N LYS A 207 0.23 -38.37 27.25
CA LYS A 207 0.79 -37.08 27.65
C LYS A 207 1.21 -36.27 26.42
N LEU A 208 1.84 -36.90 25.43
CA LEU A 208 2.23 -36.26 24.16
C LEU A 208 1.00 -35.79 23.37
N LEU A 209 -0.09 -36.56 23.36
CA LEU A 209 -1.35 -36.19 22.70
C LEU A 209 -2.04 -35.00 23.38
N ASP A 210 -2.04 -34.95 24.71
CA ASP A 210 -2.61 -33.80 25.43
C ASP A 210 -1.75 -32.53 25.20
N GLN A 211 -0.42 -32.69 25.19
CA GLN A 211 0.51 -31.60 24.89
C GLN A 211 0.39 -31.10 23.44
N SER A 212 0.25 -31.99 22.46
CA SER A 212 0.07 -31.62 21.06
C SER A 212 -1.22 -30.82 20.84
N LYS A 213 -2.34 -31.24 21.48
CA LYS A 213 -3.61 -30.51 21.44
C LYS A 213 -3.50 -29.13 22.07
N LEU A 214 -2.79 -28.99 23.19
CA LEU A 214 -2.58 -27.70 23.84
C LEU A 214 -1.78 -26.74 22.93
N ARG A 215 -0.71 -27.25 22.30
CA ARG A 215 0.11 -26.46 21.37
C ARG A 215 -0.68 -26.08 20.11
N LEU A 216 -1.50 -26.98 19.57
CA LEU A 216 -2.42 -26.64 18.47
C LEU A 216 -3.37 -25.51 18.83
N LYS A 217 -3.96 -25.53 20.03
CA LYS A 217 -4.82 -24.43 20.49
C LYS A 217 -4.05 -23.12 20.63
N SER A 218 -2.82 -23.18 21.15
CA SER A 218 -1.92 -22.02 21.24
C SER A 218 -1.62 -21.44 19.85
N MET A 219 -1.24 -22.29 18.88
CA MET A 219 -0.99 -21.89 17.50
C MET A 219 -2.25 -21.28 16.85
N GLN A 220 -3.40 -21.92 17.04
CA GLN A 220 -4.67 -21.44 16.49
C GLN A 220 -5.07 -20.06 17.05
N SER A 221 -4.80 -19.81 18.34
CA SER A 221 -5.07 -18.51 18.97
C SER A 221 -4.18 -17.37 18.44
N GLN A 222 -3.05 -17.69 17.83
CA GLN A 222 -2.11 -16.72 17.27
C GLN A 222 -2.24 -16.57 15.75
N LYS A 223 -3.03 -17.43 15.09
CA LYS A 223 -3.20 -17.47 13.64
C LYS A 223 -3.64 -16.13 13.05
N GLU A 224 -4.61 -15.46 13.65
CA GLU A 224 -5.13 -14.17 13.17
C GLU A 224 -4.04 -13.08 13.20
N LYS A 225 -3.15 -13.11 14.20
CA LYS A 225 -2.03 -12.16 14.29
C LYS A 225 -1.00 -12.41 13.20
N VAL A 226 -0.64 -13.67 12.95
CA VAL A 226 0.30 -14.00 11.86
C VAL A 226 -0.29 -13.65 10.49
N GLN A 227 -1.60 -13.87 10.31
CA GLN A 227 -2.29 -13.46 9.10
C GLN A 227 -2.21 -11.94 8.92
N LYS A 228 -2.50 -11.17 9.98
CA LYS A 228 -2.38 -9.70 9.94
C LYS A 228 -0.95 -9.25 9.61
N ILE A 229 0.07 -9.82 10.27
CA ILE A 229 1.49 -9.55 9.98
C ILE A 229 1.81 -9.84 8.50
N THR A 230 1.29 -10.93 7.95
CA THR A 230 1.49 -11.29 6.55
C THR A 230 0.85 -10.27 5.61
N GLU A 231 -0.38 -9.86 5.88
CA GLU A 231 -1.10 -8.84 5.11
C GLU A 231 -0.39 -7.47 5.17
N ASP A 232 0.08 -7.07 6.36
CA ASP A 232 0.77 -5.79 6.59
C ASP A 232 2.14 -5.77 5.86
N VAL A 233 2.91 -6.85 5.91
CA VAL A 233 4.20 -6.95 5.17
C VAL A 233 3.99 -6.94 3.66
N LEU A 234 2.95 -7.61 3.17
CA LEU A 234 2.62 -7.60 1.74
C LEU A 234 2.26 -6.19 1.28
N ARG A 235 1.44 -5.49 2.07
CA ARG A 235 1.05 -4.10 1.81
C ARG A 235 2.27 -3.17 1.75
N LEU A 236 3.15 -3.24 2.74
CA LEU A 236 4.37 -2.43 2.81
C LEU A 236 5.32 -2.69 1.63
N CYS A 237 5.44 -3.95 1.19
CA CYS A 237 6.24 -4.28 0.00
C CYS A 237 5.65 -3.73 -1.31
N VAL A 238 4.33 -3.52 -1.37
CA VAL A 238 3.65 -2.92 -2.53
C VAL A 238 3.79 -1.39 -2.50
N GLU A 239 3.53 -0.78 -1.34
CA GLU A 239 3.60 0.68 -1.14
C GLU A 239 5.05 1.20 -1.29
N ILE A 240 6.04 0.44 -0.79
CA ILE A 240 7.46 0.80 -0.88
C ILE A 240 8.27 -0.39 -1.40
N PRO A 241 8.41 -0.56 -2.73
CA PRO A 241 9.12 -1.69 -3.31
C PRO A 241 10.58 -1.81 -2.86
N SER A 242 11.24 -0.68 -2.59
CA SER A 242 12.61 -0.63 -2.08
C SER A 242 12.76 -1.21 -0.67
N SER A 243 11.66 -1.33 0.10
CA SER A 243 11.67 -1.96 1.43
C SER A 243 11.76 -3.49 1.35
N SER A 244 11.45 -4.12 0.21
CA SER A 244 11.43 -5.60 0.12
C SER A 244 12.80 -6.25 0.36
N THR A 245 13.89 -5.50 0.24
CA THR A 245 15.26 -5.95 0.53
C THR A 245 15.72 -5.64 1.96
N ASP A 246 14.90 -4.96 2.75
CA ASP A 246 15.18 -4.61 4.14
C ASP A 246 15.41 -5.88 4.99
N SER A 247 16.43 -5.84 5.85
CA SER A 247 16.77 -6.95 6.74
C SER A 247 15.61 -7.30 7.69
N ALA A 248 14.92 -6.31 8.24
CA ALA A 248 13.79 -6.51 9.13
C ALA A 248 12.61 -7.18 8.40
N ILE A 249 12.34 -6.77 7.15
CA ILE A 249 11.31 -7.43 6.32
C ILE A 249 11.69 -8.88 6.02
N ASN A 250 12.97 -9.15 5.75
CA ASN A 250 13.46 -10.51 5.54
C ASN A 250 13.36 -11.38 6.81
N ASP A 251 13.61 -10.81 7.99
CA ASP A 251 13.42 -11.48 9.27
C ASP A 251 11.94 -11.83 9.50
N ILE A 252 11.02 -10.90 9.20
CA ILE A 252 9.58 -11.15 9.30
C ILE A 252 9.14 -12.24 8.31
N LYS A 253 9.62 -12.21 7.06
CA LYS A 253 9.35 -13.27 6.07
C LYS A 253 9.87 -14.64 6.55
N SER A 254 11.02 -14.66 7.20
CA SER A 254 11.60 -15.86 7.80
C SER A 254 10.74 -16.38 8.95
N PHE A 255 10.24 -15.50 9.82
CA PHE A 255 9.27 -15.85 10.86
C PHE A 255 7.98 -16.45 10.29
N ILE A 256 7.37 -15.84 9.27
CA ILE A 256 6.15 -16.36 8.63
C ILE A 256 6.38 -17.77 8.09
N SER A 257 7.52 -18.00 7.44
CA SER A 257 7.90 -19.32 6.93
C SER A 257 8.09 -20.34 8.07
N PHE A 258 8.76 -19.93 9.14
CA PHE A 258 9.00 -20.76 10.32
C PHE A 258 7.70 -21.12 11.05
N TRP A 259 6.75 -20.18 11.10
CA TRP A 259 5.41 -20.38 11.63
C TRP A 259 4.67 -21.46 10.84
N ASP A 260 4.62 -21.34 9.51
CA ASP A 260 3.93 -22.28 8.65
C ASP A 260 4.53 -23.68 8.75
N GLU A 261 5.86 -23.79 8.76
CA GLU A 261 6.55 -25.07 8.90
C GLU A 261 6.22 -25.72 10.24
N THR A 262 6.37 -24.99 11.35
CA THR A 262 6.13 -25.52 12.69
C THR A 262 4.65 -25.88 12.88
N ASN A 263 3.73 -25.07 12.38
CA ASN A 263 2.29 -25.36 12.42
C ASN A 263 1.96 -26.65 11.66
N LYS A 264 2.47 -26.80 10.42
CA LYS A 264 2.32 -28.02 9.61
C LYS A 264 2.85 -29.24 10.34
N LYS A 265 4.04 -29.16 10.94
CA LYS A 265 4.63 -30.29 11.68
C LYS A 265 3.82 -30.67 12.92
N ILE A 266 3.35 -29.70 13.71
CA ILE A 266 2.52 -29.97 14.90
C ILE A 266 1.17 -30.61 14.51
N ILE A 267 0.54 -30.14 13.43
CA ILE A 267 -0.70 -30.76 12.91
C ILE A 267 -0.44 -32.21 12.49
N ASN A 268 0.62 -32.46 11.74
CA ASN A 268 1.00 -33.80 11.32
C ASN A 268 1.27 -34.71 12.53
N PHE A 269 2.07 -34.25 13.49
CA PHE A 269 2.37 -34.98 14.72
C PHE A 269 1.10 -35.34 15.51
N ASN A 270 0.19 -34.38 15.69
CA ASN A 270 -1.08 -34.63 16.35
C ASN A 270 -1.96 -35.65 15.61
N ASN A 271 -1.99 -35.59 14.27
CA ASN A 271 -2.72 -36.54 13.44
C ASN A 271 -2.14 -37.95 13.56
N ARG A 272 -0.81 -38.09 13.57
CA ARG A 272 -0.13 -39.38 13.80
C ARG A 272 -0.50 -39.95 15.17
N LEU A 273 -0.47 -39.13 16.22
CA LEU A 273 -0.89 -39.55 17.57
C LEU A 273 -2.38 -39.92 17.65
N THR A 274 -3.23 -39.32 16.81
CA THR A 274 -4.69 -39.53 16.83
C THR A 274 -5.13 -40.70 15.94
N ASN A 275 -4.45 -40.93 14.81
CA ASN A 275 -4.88 -41.85 13.75
C ASN A 275 -3.98 -43.09 13.61
N ASP A 276 -2.66 -42.95 13.75
CA ASP A 276 -1.69 -44.01 13.40
C ASP A 276 -1.26 -44.86 14.60
N LEU A 277 -1.53 -44.40 15.82
CA LEU A 277 -1.25 -45.16 17.02
C LEU A 277 -2.49 -45.95 17.46
N PRO A 278 -2.40 -47.29 17.62
CA PRO A 278 -3.52 -48.08 18.09
C PRO A 278 -3.96 -47.50 19.43
N LYS A 279 -5.28 -47.29 19.58
CA LYS A 279 -5.91 -46.90 20.85
C LYS A 279 -5.56 -47.94 21.90
N THR A 280 -4.41 -47.75 22.56
CA THR A 280 -4.07 -48.50 23.76
C THR A 280 -5.01 -48.02 24.84
N ASP A 281 -5.68 -48.98 25.48
CA ASP A 281 -6.65 -48.78 26.55
C ASP A 281 -6.05 -47.98 27.72
N PHE A 282 -6.04 -46.65 27.63
CA PHE A 282 -5.77 -45.77 28.76
C PHE A 282 -7.10 -45.32 29.36
N LYS A 283 -7.60 -46.11 30.33
CA LYS A 283 -8.60 -45.64 31.29
C LYS A 283 -8.02 -44.51 32.14
N PRO A 284 -8.67 -43.34 32.25
CA PRO A 284 -8.30 -42.33 33.24
C PRO A 284 -8.59 -42.88 34.65
N LYS A 285 -7.61 -42.77 35.56
CA LYS A 285 -7.83 -43.00 36.99
C LYS A 285 -8.80 -41.93 37.51
N SER A 286 -10.03 -42.34 37.81
CA SER A 286 -10.91 -41.60 38.71
C SER A 286 -11.31 -42.48 39.89
N ILE A 287 -11.22 -41.87 41.06
CA ILE A 287 -11.55 -42.40 42.38
C ILE A 287 -13.09 -42.57 42.47
N LEU A 288 -13.53 -43.54 43.28
CA LEU A 288 -14.90 -43.87 43.73
C LEU A 288 -15.67 -44.97 42.98
N SER A 289 -15.61 -46.16 43.62
CA SER A 289 -16.76 -46.92 44.13
C SER A 289 -17.65 -47.77 43.18
N VAL A 290 -17.50 -49.09 43.41
CA VAL A 290 -18.55 -50.12 43.62
C VAL A 290 -19.09 -50.90 42.40
N LYS A 291 -18.65 -52.17 42.38
CA LYS A 291 -19.30 -53.43 41.96
C LYS A 291 -20.08 -53.47 40.63
N LYS A 292 -19.63 -54.34 39.72
CA LYS A 292 -20.10 -55.74 39.65
C LYS A 292 -19.21 -56.58 38.74
N GLU A 293 -19.04 -57.83 39.15
CA GLU A 293 -18.38 -58.91 38.45
C GLU A 293 -18.96 -59.09 37.04
N THR A 294 -18.12 -59.39 36.05
CA THR A 294 -18.25 -60.60 35.25
C THR A 294 -16.97 -60.84 34.46
N GLN A 295 -16.65 -62.12 34.34
CA GLN A 295 -15.45 -62.70 33.78
C GLN A 295 -15.25 -62.39 32.29
N SER A 296 -13.97 -62.31 31.96
CA SER A 296 -13.34 -62.58 30.67
C SER A 296 -14.11 -63.52 29.73
N VAL A 297 -14.39 -63.05 28.51
CA VAL A 297 -14.22 -63.84 27.28
C VAL A 297 -13.69 -62.89 26.21
N GLN A 298 -12.50 -63.22 25.69
CA GLN A 298 -11.96 -62.69 24.45
C GLN A 298 -12.97 -62.96 23.32
N LYS A 299 -13.41 -61.93 22.61
CA LYS A 299 -13.94 -62.07 21.26
C LYS A 299 -13.27 -61.04 20.38
N GLU A 300 -12.61 -61.55 19.36
CA GLU A 300 -12.18 -60.84 18.15
C GLU A 300 -13.28 -59.89 17.68
N GLU A 301 -12.95 -58.63 17.44
CA GLU A 301 -13.86 -57.67 16.82
C GLU A 301 -14.06 -58.03 15.34
N PRO A 302 -15.30 -58.22 14.88
CA PRO A 302 -15.58 -58.32 13.45
C PRO A 302 -15.43 -56.94 12.81
N ASN A 303 -14.78 -56.86 11.65
CA ASN A 303 -14.96 -55.75 10.71
C ASN A 303 -16.46 -55.54 10.49
N GLU A 304 -17.04 -54.49 11.09
CA GLU A 304 -18.45 -54.16 10.94
C GLU A 304 -18.66 -53.63 9.52
N GLU A 305 -19.14 -54.49 8.62
CA GLU A 305 -19.41 -54.15 7.23
C GLU A 305 -20.42 -53.00 7.16
N LEU A 306 -20.10 -51.99 6.36
CA LEU A 306 -20.96 -50.84 6.10
C LEU A 306 -22.35 -51.33 5.66
N PRO A 307 -23.45 -50.95 6.33
CA PRO A 307 -24.79 -51.40 5.93
C PRO A 307 -25.05 -51.05 4.47
N GLN A 308 -25.38 -52.05 3.63
CA GLN A 308 -25.61 -51.87 2.19
C GLN A 308 -26.61 -50.75 1.88
N GLN A 309 -27.57 -50.51 2.77
CA GLN A 309 -28.57 -49.45 2.67
C GLN A 309 -27.97 -48.02 2.67
N TYR A 310 -26.79 -47.79 3.27
CA TYR A 310 -26.13 -46.49 3.32
C TYR A 310 -24.85 -46.43 2.46
N ALA A 311 -24.44 -47.53 1.83
CA ALA A 311 -23.24 -47.59 1.00
C ALA A 311 -23.26 -46.55 -0.15
N HIS A 312 -24.45 -46.31 -0.73
CA HIS A 312 -24.62 -45.26 -1.73
C HIS A 312 -24.36 -43.86 -1.15
N LEU A 313 -24.88 -43.55 0.04
CA LEU A 313 -24.72 -42.25 0.70
C LEU A 313 -23.24 -41.94 0.98
N PHE A 314 -22.50 -42.89 1.56
CA PHE A 314 -21.05 -42.73 1.81
C PHE A 314 -20.25 -42.58 0.51
N LYS A 315 -20.64 -43.30 -0.55
CA LYS A 315 -20.04 -43.13 -1.88
C LYS A 315 -20.27 -41.73 -2.44
N THR A 316 -21.50 -41.20 -2.34
CA THR A 316 -21.82 -39.84 -2.82
C THR A 316 -21.10 -38.76 -2.01
N ILE A 317 -21.00 -38.92 -0.67
CA ILE A 317 -20.20 -38.03 0.20
C ILE A 317 -18.75 -37.98 -0.28
N LYS A 318 -18.13 -39.16 -0.50
CA LYS A 318 -16.74 -39.25 -0.96
C LYS A 318 -16.56 -38.59 -2.34
N GLN A 319 -17.45 -38.86 -3.28
CA GLN A 319 -17.39 -38.27 -4.63
C GLN A 319 -17.47 -36.73 -4.58
N LEU A 320 -18.35 -36.17 -3.76
CA LEU A 320 -18.46 -34.73 -3.62
C LEU A 320 -17.24 -34.13 -2.92
N MET A 321 -16.71 -34.79 -1.90
CA MET A 321 -15.48 -34.39 -1.22
C MET A 321 -14.28 -34.38 -2.18
N ASP A 322 -14.13 -35.41 -3.02
CA ASP A 322 -13.09 -35.50 -4.04
C ASP A 322 -13.24 -34.37 -5.09
N CYS A 323 -14.47 -34.07 -5.50
CA CYS A 323 -14.77 -32.93 -6.39
C CYS A 323 -14.33 -31.60 -5.77
N LEU A 324 -14.72 -31.32 -4.52
CA LEU A 324 -14.35 -30.10 -3.80
C LEU A 324 -12.84 -29.99 -3.57
N ASN A 325 -12.16 -31.10 -3.29
CA ASN A 325 -10.71 -31.11 -3.14
C ASN A 325 -10.00 -30.78 -4.45
N LYS A 326 -10.43 -31.37 -5.57
CA LYS A 326 -9.91 -31.06 -6.90
C LYS A 326 -10.12 -29.58 -7.27
N THR A 327 -11.32 -29.05 -7.01
CA THR A 327 -11.63 -27.64 -7.22
C THR A 327 -10.74 -26.76 -6.33
N ASN A 328 -10.57 -27.10 -5.06
CA ASN A 328 -9.70 -26.36 -4.15
C ASN A 328 -8.23 -26.34 -4.62
N THR A 329 -7.69 -27.45 -5.11
CA THR A 329 -6.33 -27.46 -5.68
C THR A 329 -6.22 -26.61 -6.95
N SER A 330 -7.30 -26.49 -7.73
CA SER A 330 -7.33 -25.63 -8.91
C SER A 330 -7.48 -24.14 -8.57
N ILE A 331 -7.97 -23.81 -7.37
CA ILE A 331 -8.03 -22.43 -6.86
C ILE A 331 -6.70 -22.02 -6.24
N ASP A 332 -6.03 -22.97 -5.57
CA ASP A 332 -4.76 -22.75 -4.88
C ASP A 332 -3.55 -22.78 -5.86
N SER A 333 -3.75 -23.09 -7.16
CA SER A 333 -2.72 -22.91 -8.19
C SER A 333 -2.35 -21.43 -8.33
N ASP A 334 -1.06 -21.11 -8.49
CA ASP A 334 -0.46 -19.77 -8.41
C ASP A 334 -1.19 -18.70 -9.25
N PHE A 335 -2.25 -18.14 -8.64
CA PHE A 335 -3.02 -17.03 -9.17
C PHE A 335 -2.18 -15.75 -9.27
N MET A 336 -1.18 -15.60 -8.38
CA MET A 336 -0.36 -14.39 -8.28
C MET A 336 0.62 -14.24 -9.45
N ASP A 337 1.08 -15.34 -10.05
CA ASP A 337 2.02 -15.32 -11.19
C ASP A 337 1.32 -14.95 -12.52
N SER A 338 -0.02 -14.85 -12.52
CA SER A 338 -0.84 -14.72 -13.73
C SER A 338 -1.47 -13.34 -13.93
N ILE A 339 -1.22 -12.37 -13.06
CA ILE A 339 -1.81 -11.02 -13.12
C ILE A 339 -0.78 -10.05 -13.70
N ASN A 340 -0.59 -10.06 -15.01
CA ASN A 340 0.31 -9.08 -15.66
C ASN A 340 -0.29 -8.38 -16.88
N ASP A 341 -1.48 -8.79 -17.34
CA ASP A 341 -2.20 -8.11 -18.42
C ASP A 341 -3.72 -8.39 -18.41
N THR A 342 -4.51 -7.50 -19.04
CA THR A 342 -5.98 -7.59 -19.10
C THR A 342 -6.49 -8.92 -19.66
N LYS A 343 -5.81 -9.52 -20.65
CA LYS A 343 -6.25 -10.79 -21.28
C LYS A 343 -6.05 -11.98 -20.34
N THR A 344 -4.98 -11.98 -19.55
CA THR A 344 -4.75 -13.01 -18.52
C THR A 344 -5.81 -12.95 -17.43
N LEU A 345 -6.17 -11.75 -16.95
CA LEU A 345 -7.25 -11.54 -16.00
C LEU A 345 -8.62 -12.01 -16.53
N GLU A 346 -8.97 -11.68 -17.77
CA GLU A 346 -10.21 -12.17 -18.40
C GLU A 346 -10.26 -13.70 -18.55
N THR A 347 -9.10 -14.32 -18.81
CA THR A 347 -8.98 -15.78 -18.95
C THR A 347 -9.17 -16.46 -17.61
N GLU A 348 -8.53 -15.96 -16.55
CA GLU A 348 -8.73 -16.47 -15.19
C GLU A 348 -10.15 -16.20 -14.68
N LEU A 349 -10.77 -15.06 -15.02
CA LEU A 349 -12.18 -14.81 -14.69
C LEU A 349 -13.09 -15.90 -15.26
N LYS A 350 -12.97 -16.21 -16.56
CA LYS A 350 -13.74 -17.27 -17.21
C LYS A 350 -13.55 -18.62 -16.52
N LYS A 351 -12.31 -18.96 -16.16
CA LYS A 351 -11.98 -20.20 -15.44
C LYS A 351 -12.68 -20.25 -14.07
N PHE A 352 -12.62 -19.19 -13.26
CA PHE A 352 -13.32 -19.17 -11.98
C PHE A 352 -14.85 -19.19 -12.13
N GLU A 353 -15.40 -18.55 -13.17
CA GLU A 353 -16.82 -18.65 -13.52
C GLU A 353 -17.25 -20.07 -13.93
N GLU A 354 -16.38 -20.84 -14.57
CA GLU A 354 -16.61 -22.26 -14.86
C GLU A 354 -16.52 -23.12 -13.59
N LEU A 355 -15.57 -22.82 -12.70
CA LEU A 355 -15.45 -23.50 -11.41
C LEU A 355 -16.68 -23.27 -10.51
N ILE A 356 -17.18 -22.03 -10.42
CA ILE A 356 -18.40 -21.75 -9.64
C ILE A 356 -19.62 -22.45 -10.24
N LYS A 357 -19.75 -22.50 -11.58
CA LYS A 357 -20.81 -23.27 -12.25
C LYS A 357 -20.73 -24.76 -11.92
N THR A 358 -19.52 -25.32 -11.91
CA THR A 358 -19.27 -26.72 -11.55
C THR A 358 -19.71 -27.00 -10.11
N VAL A 359 -19.28 -26.18 -9.15
CA VAL A 359 -19.69 -26.33 -7.74
C VAL A 359 -21.21 -26.15 -7.59
N CYS A 360 -21.81 -25.13 -8.20
CA CYS A 360 -23.27 -24.92 -8.13
C CYS A 360 -24.08 -26.10 -8.70
N SER A 361 -23.57 -26.79 -9.74
CA SER A 361 -24.26 -27.97 -10.30
C SER A 361 -24.37 -29.14 -9.29
N GLU A 362 -23.46 -29.20 -8.32
CA GLU A 362 -23.43 -30.21 -7.26
C GLU A 362 -24.33 -29.87 -6.06
N GLU A 363 -25.01 -28.72 -6.06
CA GLU A 363 -25.83 -28.26 -4.93
C GLU A 363 -27.00 -29.23 -4.62
N SER A 364 -27.56 -29.85 -5.68
CA SER A 364 -28.57 -30.90 -5.54
C SER A 364 -28.01 -32.14 -4.81
N ASN A 365 -26.76 -32.52 -5.12
CA ASN A 365 -26.09 -33.64 -4.46
C ASN A 365 -25.82 -33.33 -2.99
N LEU A 366 -25.36 -32.12 -2.66
CA LEU A 366 -25.19 -31.69 -1.27
C LEU A 366 -26.52 -31.71 -0.49
N ARG A 367 -27.62 -31.25 -1.09
CA ARG A 367 -28.96 -31.31 -0.48
C ARG A 367 -29.42 -32.75 -0.23
N ASN A 368 -29.21 -33.63 -1.21
CA ASN A 368 -29.57 -35.04 -1.09
C ASN A 368 -28.73 -35.77 -0.03
N ILE A 369 -27.44 -35.45 0.07
CA ILE A 369 -26.54 -35.95 1.12
C ILE A 369 -27.03 -35.49 2.49
N ASN A 370 -27.26 -34.18 2.68
CA ASN A 370 -27.76 -33.64 3.95
C ASN A 370 -29.06 -34.31 4.40
N LYS A 371 -30.01 -34.49 3.46
CA LYS A 371 -31.26 -35.18 3.71
C LYS A 371 -31.03 -36.66 4.08
N GLY A 372 -30.21 -37.38 3.32
CA GLY A 372 -29.92 -38.79 3.55
C GLY A 372 -29.16 -39.05 4.87
N VAL A 373 -28.22 -38.17 5.24
CA VAL A 373 -27.53 -38.23 6.54
C VAL A 373 -28.53 -38.02 7.68
N LYS A 374 -29.41 -37.01 7.56
CA LYS A 374 -30.44 -36.74 8.57
C LYS A 374 -31.40 -37.93 8.74
N GLU A 375 -31.92 -38.48 7.65
CA GLU A 375 -32.78 -39.66 7.68
C GLU A 375 -32.08 -40.89 8.28
N ALA A 376 -30.78 -41.06 8.00
CA ALA A 376 -29.98 -42.14 8.58
C ALA A 376 -29.80 -41.98 10.10
N LEU A 377 -29.51 -40.77 10.57
CA LEU A 377 -29.38 -40.45 12.01
C LEU A 377 -30.72 -40.56 12.75
N ASP A 378 -31.81 -40.10 12.15
CA ASP A 378 -33.15 -40.16 12.74
C ASP A 378 -33.69 -41.59 12.86
N SER A 379 -33.25 -42.50 11.98
CA SER A 379 -33.67 -43.91 11.98
C SER A 379 -33.18 -44.70 13.21
N LYS A 380 -32.14 -44.22 13.93
CA LYS A 380 -31.47 -44.91 15.06
C LYS A 380 -31.07 -46.36 14.77
N THR A 381 -30.87 -46.68 13.49
CA THR A 381 -30.49 -48.03 13.02
C THR A 381 -28.96 -48.20 12.96
N LEU A 382 -28.21 -47.10 13.12
CA LEU A 382 -26.76 -47.06 13.02
C LEU A 382 -26.12 -47.36 14.38
N SER A 383 -24.93 -47.98 14.37
CA SER A 383 -24.12 -48.09 15.59
C SER A 383 -23.63 -46.70 16.02
N SER A 384 -23.47 -46.47 17.32
CA SER A 384 -23.03 -45.16 17.86
C SER A 384 -21.71 -44.67 17.26
N GLN A 385 -20.84 -45.59 16.82
CA GLN A 385 -19.59 -45.26 16.15
C GLN A 385 -19.81 -44.76 14.72
N LEU A 386 -20.71 -45.39 13.97
CA LEU A 386 -21.02 -45.02 12.60
C LEU A 386 -21.79 -43.70 12.53
N GLU A 387 -22.68 -43.44 13.50
CA GLU A 387 -23.38 -42.15 13.65
C GLU A 387 -22.40 -40.98 13.84
N LYS A 388 -21.41 -41.15 14.73
CA LYS A 388 -20.37 -40.14 14.97
C LYS A 388 -19.50 -39.90 13.75
N SER A 389 -19.10 -40.98 13.06
CA SER A 389 -18.31 -40.91 11.84
C SER A 389 -19.04 -40.18 10.71
N LEU A 390 -20.31 -40.53 10.49
CA LEU A 390 -21.16 -39.92 9.46
C LEU A 390 -21.44 -38.43 9.77
N SER A 391 -21.71 -38.10 11.03
CA SER A 391 -21.92 -36.71 11.46
C SER A 391 -20.67 -35.87 11.24
N LYS A 392 -19.50 -36.38 11.62
CA LYS A 392 -18.21 -35.70 11.39
C LYS A 392 -17.94 -35.49 9.91
N SER A 393 -18.15 -36.52 9.08
CA SER A 393 -17.94 -36.43 7.63
C SER A 393 -18.89 -35.42 6.98
N MET A 394 -20.10 -35.26 7.50
CA MET A 394 -21.06 -34.26 7.03
C MET A 394 -20.63 -32.83 7.39
N GLU A 395 -20.17 -32.61 8.62
CA GLU A 395 -19.63 -31.32 9.07
C GLU A 395 -18.41 -30.90 8.24
N GLU A 396 -17.47 -31.82 8.02
CA GLU A 396 -16.28 -31.59 7.17
C GLU A 396 -16.67 -31.24 5.72
N LEU A 397 -17.64 -31.96 5.15
CA LEU A 397 -18.12 -31.72 3.80
C LEU A 397 -18.79 -30.34 3.66
N ASN A 398 -19.68 -29.96 4.57
CA ASN A 398 -20.34 -28.65 4.58
C ASN A 398 -19.31 -27.52 4.75
N PHE A 399 -18.37 -27.67 5.69
CA PHE A 399 -17.30 -26.70 5.88
C PHE A 399 -16.45 -26.54 4.62
N LYS A 400 -16.07 -27.65 3.97
CA LYS A 400 -15.28 -27.61 2.73
C LYS A 400 -16.06 -26.98 1.58
N TRP A 401 -17.35 -27.27 1.46
CA TRP A 401 -18.23 -26.67 0.47
C TRP A 401 -18.27 -25.14 0.62
N ASP A 402 -18.54 -24.65 1.83
CA ASP A 402 -18.61 -23.21 2.10
C ASP A 402 -17.25 -22.53 1.87
N SER A 403 -16.16 -23.16 2.31
CA SER A 403 -14.80 -22.66 2.09
C SER A 403 -14.45 -22.51 0.61
N VAL A 404 -14.73 -23.54 -0.21
CA VAL A 404 -14.47 -23.50 -1.65
C VAL A 404 -15.35 -22.45 -2.33
N ASN A 405 -16.63 -22.39 -1.99
CA ASN A 405 -17.57 -21.45 -2.57
C ASN A 405 -17.18 -19.99 -2.28
N ASN A 406 -16.78 -19.70 -1.03
CA ASN A 406 -16.31 -18.38 -0.62
C ASN A 406 -15.00 -18.01 -1.32
N LYS A 407 -14.03 -18.92 -1.37
CA LYS A 407 -12.75 -18.68 -2.09
C LYS A 407 -12.98 -18.32 -3.56
N ILE A 408 -13.83 -19.06 -4.29
CA ILE A 408 -14.10 -18.77 -5.71
C ILE A 408 -14.77 -17.40 -5.87
N LYS A 409 -15.77 -17.08 -5.04
CA LYS A 409 -16.46 -15.78 -5.08
C LYS A 409 -15.51 -14.62 -4.81
N SER A 410 -14.67 -14.73 -3.79
CA SER A 410 -13.68 -13.69 -3.47
C SER A 410 -12.67 -13.50 -4.61
N ARG A 411 -12.25 -14.56 -5.30
CA ARG A 411 -11.37 -14.45 -6.49
C ARG A 411 -12.07 -13.75 -7.65
N ILE A 412 -13.32 -14.12 -7.94
CA ILE A 412 -14.14 -13.48 -9.00
C ILE A 412 -14.33 -11.98 -8.70
N GLU A 413 -14.65 -11.63 -7.45
CA GLU A 413 -14.82 -10.24 -7.03
C GLU A 413 -13.53 -9.43 -7.19
N LEU A 414 -12.39 -9.99 -6.76
CA LEU A 414 -11.08 -9.37 -6.91
C LEU A 414 -10.73 -9.10 -8.37
N ILE A 415 -10.86 -10.12 -9.24
CA ILE A 415 -10.55 -9.98 -10.67
C ILE A 415 -11.44 -8.94 -11.34
N ASN A 416 -12.74 -8.93 -11.02
CA ASN A 416 -13.66 -7.92 -11.57
C ASN A 416 -13.29 -6.51 -11.13
N LYS A 417 -12.89 -6.32 -9.87
CA LYS A 417 -12.43 -5.02 -9.38
C LYS A 417 -11.16 -4.56 -10.08
N SER A 418 -10.20 -5.46 -10.28
CA SER A 418 -8.97 -5.17 -11.04
C SER A 418 -9.27 -4.82 -12.50
N LEU A 419 -10.13 -5.59 -13.19
CA LEU A 419 -10.54 -5.30 -14.57
C LEU A 419 -11.26 -3.95 -14.68
N GLN A 420 -12.16 -3.64 -13.73
CA GLN A 420 -12.85 -2.35 -13.70
C GLN A 420 -11.85 -1.20 -13.55
N THR A 421 -10.85 -1.36 -12.69
CA THR A 421 -9.80 -0.36 -12.45
C THR A 421 -8.96 -0.13 -13.71
N ILE A 422 -8.50 -1.23 -14.34
CA ILE A 422 -7.72 -1.18 -15.58
C ILE A 422 -8.52 -0.49 -16.69
N ASN A 423 -9.80 -0.85 -16.87
CA ASN A 423 -10.64 -0.24 -17.90
C ASN A 423 -10.82 1.27 -17.68
N LEU A 424 -10.98 1.71 -16.42
CA LEU A 424 -11.06 3.14 -16.11
C LEU A 424 -9.76 3.86 -16.46
N MET A 425 -8.60 3.27 -16.13
CA MET A 425 -7.30 3.84 -16.52
C MET A 425 -7.12 3.86 -18.04
N GLU A 426 -7.50 2.80 -18.75
CA GLU A 426 -7.45 2.76 -20.22
C GLU A 426 -8.33 3.86 -20.85
N GLU A 427 -9.54 4.08 -20.32
CA GLU A 427 -10.43 5.16 -20.77
C GLU A 427 -9.80 6.55 -20.54
N GLU A 428 -9.17 6.78 -19.38
CA GLU A 428 -8.48 8.04 -19.07
C GLU A 428 -7.27 8.28 -19.96
N ILE A 429 -6.47 7.24 -20.22
CA ILE A 429 -5.33 7.30 -21.15
C ILE A 429 -5.79 7.62 -22.57
N ILE A 430 -6.82 6.93 -23.08
CA ILE A 430 -7.36 7.19 -24.43
C ILE A 430 -7.89 8.63 -24.53
N SER A 431 -8.58 9.12 -23.49
CA SER A 431 -9.06 10.50 -23.46
C SER A 431 -7.91 11.51 -23.46
N LEU A 432 -6.84 11.23 -22.72
CA LEU A 432 -5.66 12.10 -22.66
C LEU A 432 -4.88 12.11 -23.98
N ASP A 433 -4.71 10.94 -24.60
CA ASP A 433 -4.05 10.77 -25.90
C ASP A 433 -4.79 11.55 -27.00
N LYS A 434 -6.11 11.42 -27.06
CA LYS A 434 -6.94 12.20 -27.99
C LYS A 434 -6.83 13.71 -27.74
N TRP A 435 -6.81 14.13 -26.48
CA TRP A 435 -6.65 15.53 -26.15
C TRP A 435 -5.25 16.04 -26.55
N MET A 436 -4.20 15.22 -26.37
CA MET A 436 -2.85 15.54 -26.85
C MET A 436 -2.80 15.69 -28.38
N ASP A 437 -3.50 14.84 -29.14
CA ASP A 437 -3.63 15.00 -30.60
C ASP A 437 -4.31 16.33 -30.96
N GLU A 438 -5.35 16.74 -30.23
CA GLU A 438 -6.03 18.03 -30.44
C GLU A 438 -5.10 19.22 -30.15
N VAL A 439 -4.26 19.12 -29.11
CA VAL A 439 -3.24 20.12 -28.77
C VAL A 439 -2.14 20.17 -29.83
N ASP A 440 -1.67 19.03 -30.33
CA ASP A 440 -0.65 18.97 -31.38
C ASP A 440 -1.15 19.61 -32.69
N VAL A 441 -2.41 19.36 -33.08
CA VAL A 441 -3.03 20.03 -34.23
C VAL A 441 -3.05 21.54 -34.03
N PHE A 442 -3.45 22.02 -32.85
CA PHE A 442 -3.49 23.45 -32.53
C PHE A 442 -2.10 24.11 -32.58
N LEU A 443 -1.07 23.47 -32.01
CA LEU A 443 0.30 24.00 -32.00
C LEU A 443 0.93 24.07 -33.40
N ASN A 444 0.44 23.25 -34.34
CA ASN A 444 0.89 23.22 -35.72
C ASN A 444 0.07 24.13 -36.65
N GLU A 445 -0.91 24.89 -36.16
CA GLU A 445 -1.63 25.88 -36.97
C GLU A 445 -0.75 27.08 -37.34
N ASP A 446 -0.85 27.53 -38.60
CA ASP A 446 -0.09 28.68 -39.10
C ASP A 446 -0.48 29.99 -38.36
N ILE A 447 0.52 30.78 -37.99
CA ILE A 447 0.30 32.10 -37.39
C ILE A 447 -0.28 33.05 -38.47
N ALA A 448 -1.36 33.74 -38.14
CA ALA A 448 -2.01 34.71 -39.03
C ALA A 448 -1.19 36.02 -39.12
N ILE A 449 -0.07 35.97 -39.85
CA ILE A 449 0.83 37.11 -40.00
C ILE A 449 0.15 38.23 -40.81
N GLY A 450 -0.02 39.40 -40.20
CA GLY A 450 -0.50 40.63 -40.84
C GLY A 450 -1.96 40.98 -40.58
N ASP A 451 -2.71 40.14 -39.89
CA ASP A 451 -4.04 40.45 -39.36
C ASP A 451 -3.99 40.52 -37.83
N LEU A 452 -3.99 41.75 -37.31
CA LEU A 452 -3.82 42.02 -35.87
C LEU A 452 -4.97 41.44 -35.04
N GLU A 453 -6.20 41.42 -35.58
CA GLU A 453 -7.40 40.90 -34.89
C GLU A 453 -7.32 39.38 -34.76
N THR A 454 -6.88 38.68 -35.81
CA THR A 454 -6.69 37.23 -35.78
C THR A 454 -5.50 36.83 -34.90
N LEU A 455 -4.42 37.64 -34.85
CA LEU A 455 -3.28 37.40 -33.97
C LEU A 455 -3.64 37.54 -32.47
N GLU A 456 -4.45 38.54 -32.12
CA GLU A 456 -4.95 38.74 -30.75
C GLU A 456 -5.86 37.58 -30.32
N GLN A 457 -6.69 37.07 -31.24
CA GLN A 457 -7.50 35.87 -31.00
C GLN A 457 -6.65 34.60 -30.82
N GLN A 458 -5.60 34.41 -31.62
CA GLN A 458 -4.66 33.28 -31.45
C GLN A 458 -3.91 33.35 -30.11
N LEU A 459 -3.50 34.54 -29.66
CA LEU A 459 -2.85 34.74 -28.36
C LEU A 459 -3.79 34.38 -27.19
N GLU A 460 -5.05 34.82 -27.25
CA GLU A 460 -6.07 34.47 -26.25
C GLU A 460 -6.32 32.95 -26.21
N GLN A 461 -6.34 32.29 -27.39
CA GLN A 461 -6.47 30.84 -27.48
C GLN A 461 -5.26 30.10 -26.89
N CYS A 462 -4.03 30.59 -27.11
CA CYS A 462 -2.81 30.05 -26.49
C CYS A 462 -2.83 30.16 -24.96
N ASN A 463 -3.22 31.32 -24.43
CA ASN A 463 -3.33 31.52 -22.98
C ASN A 463 -4.39 30.60 -22.36
N LYS A 464 -5.52 30.43 -23.04
CA LYS A 464 -6.56 29.48 -22.63
C LYS A 464 -6.05 28.04 -22.65
N LEU A 465 -5.35 27.65 -23.72
CA LEU A 465 -4.74 26.33 -23.83
C LEU A 465 -3.73 26.08 -22.71
N GLN A 466 -2.87 27.04 -22.37
CA GLN A 466 -1.90 26.92 -21.28
C GLN A 466 -2.58 26.63 -19.93
N LYS A 467 -3.71 27.30 -19.67
CA LYS A 467 -4.54 27.06 -18.48
C LYS A 467 -5.21 25.68 -18.51
N ASP A 468 -5.74 25.28 -19.67
CA ASP A 468 -6.41 24.00 -19.87
C ASP A 468 -5.42 22.83 -19.77
N ILE A 469 -4.18 22.98 -20.24
CA ILE A 469 -3.08 22.00 -20.07
C ILE A 469 -2.83 21.73 -18.59
N LYS A 470 -2.67 22.81 -17.81
CA LYS A 470 -2.39 22.70 -16.37
C LYS A 470 -3.53 22.01 -15.61
N MET A 471 -4.79 22.28 -15.97
CA MET A 471 -5.94 21.65 -15.32
C MET A 471 -6.19 20.21 -15.77
N THR A 472 -6.05 19.92 -17.07
CA THR A 472 -6.33 18.60 -17.65
C THR A 472 -5.29 17.57 -17.22
N ILE A 473 -4.00 17.94 -17.25
CA ILE A 473 -2.92 17.05 -16.80
C ILE A 473 -3.04 16.77 -15.30
N GLN A 474 -3.26 17.80 -14.47
CA GLN A 474 -3.42 17.61 -13.03
C GLN A 474 -4.62 16.72 -12.70
N SER A 475 -5.79 16.98 -13.30
CA SER A 475 -6.99 16.18 -13.05
C SER A 475 -6.85 14.73 -13.52
N SER A 476 -6.20 14.48 -14.66
CA SER A 476 -5.95 13.12 -15.15
C SER A 476 -4.94 12.39 -14.26
N ILE A 477 -3.87 13.05 -13.80
CA ILE A 477 -2.90 12.45 -12.88
C ILE A 477 -3.56 12.13 -11.54
N ASP A 478 -4.36 13.04 -10.99
CA ASP A 478 -5.07 12.83 -9.72
C ASP A 478 -6.05 11.65 -9.80
N ASN A 479 -6.75 11.50 -10.92
CA ASN A 479 -7.65 10.37 -11.12
C ASN A 479 -6.91 9.04 -11.32
N ILE A 480 -5.83 9.04 -12.11
CA ILE A 480 -4.98 7.85 -12.31
C ILE A 480 -4.40 7.41 -10.97
N ASN A 481 -3.88 8.33 -10.15
CA ASN A 481 -3.32 8.04 -8.83
C ASN A 481 -4.37 7.56 -7.81
N LYS A 482 -5.62 8.03 -7.94
CA LYS A 482 -6.72 7.58 -7.08
C LYS A 482 -7.21 6.17 -7.42
N ASN A 483 -6.99 5.74 -8.66
CA ASN A 483 -7.43 4.45 -9.18
C ASN A 483 -6.30 3.40 -9.21
N ALA A 484 -5.02 3.79 -9.11
CA ALA A 484 -3.88 2.90 -8.89
C ALA A 484 -3.87 2.31 -7.47
#